data_AF-A0A1A6H396-F1
#
_entry.id   AF-A0A1A6H396-F1
#
_cell.length_a   1.000
_cell.length_b   1.000
_cell.length_c   1.000
_cell.angle_alpha   90.00
_cell.angle_beta   90.00
_cell.angle_gamma   90.00
#
_symmetry.space_group_name_H-M   'P 1'
#
loop_
_entity.id
_entity.type
_entity.pdbx_description
1 polymer ?
#
loop_
_entity_poly.entity_id
_entity_poly.type
_entity_poly.pdbx_seq_one_letter_code
_entity_poly.pdbx_strand_id
1 'polypeptide(L)'
;AEDKADVLNKELLLTKQRLVETEEEKRKQEEETAQLKEVFRKQLEKAEYEIKKTTAIIAEYKQICSQLSTRLEKQQAASKEELEAVKGKMMACKHCSDIFSKEGALKPAAISREDQGIEADDEKDSLRKQLREMELELAQTKLQLVEAKCKIQELEHQRGALMNEIQAAKNSWFSKTLNSIKTATGTQPLQPPQAPQPPKEST
;
A
#
# COMPACT_ATOMS: atom_id res chain seq x y z
N ALA A 1 52.09 -37.50 38.67
CA ALA A 1 51.73 -36.10 38.98
C ALA A 1 51.89 -35.21 37.75
N GLU A 2 52.99 -35.39 37.01
CA GLU A 2 53.31 -34.73 35.74
C GLU A 2 52.24 -34.93 34.65
N ASP A 3 51.80 -36.16 34.37
CA ASP A 3 50.75 -36.43 33.36
C ASP A 3 49.43 -35.69 33.61
N LYS A 4 49.07 -35.48 34.89
CA LYS A 4 47.84 -34.74 35.25
C LYS A 4 48.01 -33.24 34.99
N ALA A 5 49.20 -32.71 35.19
CA ALA A 5 49.49 -31.31 34.89
C ALA A 5 49.45 -31.06 33.38
N ASP A 6 49.96 -31.99 32.57
CA ASP A 6 49.95 -31.87 31.11
C ASP A 6 48.54 -31.95 30.52
N VAL A 7 47.70 -32.86 31.04
CA VAL A 7 46.28 -32.94 30.64
C VAL A 7 45.55 -31.64 30.98
N LEU A 8 45.71 -31.11 32.19
CA LEU A 8 45.09 -29.85 32.60
C LEU A 8 45.60 -28.66 31.77
N ASN A 9 46.88 -28.63 31.40
CA ASN A 9 47.44 -27.58 30.57
C ASN A 9 46.86 -27.61 29.14
N LYS A 10 46.66 -28.80 28.58
CA LYS A 10 46.01 -28.99 27.28
C LYS A 10 44.54 -28.56 27.31
N GLU A 11 43.80 -28.95 28.34
CA GLU A 11 42.39 -28.55 28.52
C GLU A 11 42.24 -27.04 28.73
N LEU A 12 43.17 -26.43 29.49
CA LEU A 12 43.23 -24.99 29.68
C LEU A 12 43.45 -24.26 28.35
N LEU A 13 44.38 -24.74 27.52
CA LEU A 13 44.65 -24.15 26.21
C LEU A 13 43.43 -24.26 25.28
N LEU A 14 42.79 -25.43 25.20
CA LEU A 14 41.57 -25.64 24.42
C LEU A 14 40.42 -24.74 24.88
N THR A 15 40.30 -24.53 26.20
CA THR A 15 39.27 -23.66 26.76
C THR A 15 39.56 -22.18 26.47
N LYS A 16 40.82 -21.75 26.55
CA LYS A 16 41.22 -20.39 26.15
C LYS A 16 40.94 -20.13 24.67
N GLN A 17 41.27 -21.09 23.81
CA GLN A 17 41.02 -20.97 22.36
C GLN A 17 39.52 -20.81 22.07
N ARG A 18 38.68 -21.67 22.66
CA ARG A 18 37.22 -21.57 22.52
C ARG A 18 36.64 -20.27 23.06
N LEU A 19 37.21 -19.74 24.15
CA LEU A 19 36.79 -18.45 24.71
C LEU A 19 37.06 -17.32 23.72
N VAL A 20 38.28 -17.26 23.16
CA VAL A 20 38.65 -16.25 22.15
C VAL A 20 37.74 -16.32 20.94
N GLU A 21 37.52 -17.52 20.38
CA GLU A 21 36.61 -17.72 19.24
C GLU A 21 35.18 -17.25 19.55
N THR A 22 34.69 -17.52 20.77
CA THR A 22 33.35 -17.08 21.20
C THR A 22 33.28 -15.56 21.38
N GLU A 23 34.33 -14.94 21.91
CA GLU A 23 34.42 -13.48 22.07
C GLU A 23 34.47 -12.77 20.71
N GLU A 24 35.20 -13.30 19.74
CA GLU A 24 35.26 -12.78 18.37
C GLU A 24 33.90 -12.89 17.67
N GLU A 25 33.23 -14.04 17.77
CA GLU A 25 31.89 -14.24 17.21
C GLU A 25 30.86 -13.32 17.87
N LYS A 26 30.93 -13.15 19.20
CA LYS A 26 30.08 -12.19 19.93
C LYS A 26 30.30 -10.77 19.41
N ARG A 27 31.56 -10.33 19.25
CA ARG A 27 31.88 -9.00 18.73
C ARG A 27 31.31 -8.81 17.33
N LYS A 28 31.45 -9.82 16.46
CA LYS A 28 30.89 -9.79 15.10
C LYS A 28 29.36 -9.67 15.13
N GLN A 29 28.68 -10.41 15.98
CA GLN A 29 27.21 -10.32 16.13
C GLN A 29 26.77 -8.96 16.66
N GLU A 30 27.53 -8.35 17.57
CA GLU A 30 27.27 -6.99 18.06
C GLU A 30 27.42 -5.95 16.93
N GLU A 31 28.44 -6.09 16.08
CA GLU A 31 28.64 -5.24 14.90
C GLU A 31 27.51 -5.40 13.87
N GLU A 32 27.13 -6.63 13.53
CA GLU A 32 26.01 -6.93 12.64
C GLU A 32 24.69 -6.36 13.18
N THR A 33 24.46 -6.50 14.50
CA THR A 33 23.30 -5.92 15.17
C THR A 33 23.30 -4.40 15.11
N ALA A 34 24.45 -3.76 15.29
CA ALA A 34 24.58 -2.31 15.19
C ALA A 34 24.30 -1.81 13.76
N GLN A 35 24.84 -2.49 12.75
CA GLN A 35 24.57 -2.18 11.33
C GLN A 35 23.08 -2.34 11.00
N LEU A 36 22.45 -3.43 11.46
CA LEU A 36 21.04 -3.68 11.23
C LEU A 36 20.16 -2.59 11.86
N LYS A 37 20.45 -2.19 13.11
CA LYS A 37 19.75 -1.08 13.78
C LYS A 37 19.88 0.23 13.00
N GLU A 38 21.07 0.50 12.47
CA GLU A 38 21.32 1.71 11.68
C GLU A 38 20.55 1.70 10.35
N VAL A 39 20.48 0.56 9.66
CA VAL A 39 19.65 0.40 8.47
C VAL A 39 18.18 0.64 8.80
N PHE A 40 17.66 0.02 9.86
CA PHE A 40 16.27 0.24 10.29
C PHE A 40 15.99 1.71 10.63
N ARG A 41 16.91 2.38 11.35
CA ARG A 41 16.79 3.80 11.67
C ARG A 41 16.68 4.65 10.40
N LYS A 42 17.58 4.47 9.43
CA LYS A 42 17.55 5.19 8.15
C LYS A 42 16.26 4.94 7.37
N GLN A 43 15.79 3.70 7.34
CA GLN A 43 14.56 3.35 6.65
C GLN A 43 13.33 3.96 7.32
N LEU A 44 13.30 4.01 8.65
CA LEU A 44 12.24 4.68 9.41
C LEU A 44 12.23 6.19 9.13
N GLU A 45 13.39 6.85 9.20
CA GLU A 45 13.51 8.28 8.91
C GLU A 45 13.08 8.63 7.47
N LYS A 46 13.45 7.79 6.51
CA LYS A 46 13.01 7.94 5.11
C LYS A 46 11.49 7.79 4.98
N ALA A 47 10.90 6.79 5.63
CA ALA A 47 9.45 6.59 5.61
C ALA A 47 8.70 7.76 6.26
N GLU A 48 9.17 8.24 7.41
CA GLU A 48 8.61 9.41 8.09
C GLU A 48 8.69 10.68 7.23
N TYR A 49 9.81 10.88 6.52
CA TYR A 49 9.98 12.00 5.60
C TYR A 49 8.98 11.93 4.45
N GLU A 50 8.82 10.77 3.80
CA GLU A 50 7.86 10.60 2.71
C GLU A 50 6.41 10.76 3.17
N ILE A 51 6.08 10.30 4.39
CA ILE A 51 4.77 10.55 5.00
C ILE A 51 4.56 12.06 5.16
N LYS A 52 5.51 12.79 5.78
CA LYS A 52 5.41 14.24 5.98
C LYS A 52 5.23 14.98 4.65
N LYS A 53 6.02 14.63 3.63
CA LYS A 53 5.93 15.20 2.29
C LYS A 53 4.56 14.95 1.66
N THR A 54 4.08 13.70 1.71
CA THR A 54 2.77 13.33 1.14
C THR A 54 1.63 14.04 1.88
N THR A 55 1.69 14.13 3.21
CA THR A 55 0.71 14.87 4.01
C THR A 55 0.69 16.37 3.65
N ALA A 56 1.85 17.00 3.44
CA ALA A 56 1.94 18.39 3.03
C ALA A 56 1.29 18.62 1.65
N ILE A 57 1.60 17.77 0.66
CA ILE A 57 1.00 17.83 -0.68
C ILE A 57 -0.53 17.69 -0.60
N ILE A 58 -1.03 16.76 0.21
CA ILE A 58 -2.48 16.56 0.38
C ILE A 58 -3.12 17.81 1.01
N ALA A 59 -2.47 18.44 1.99
CA ALA A 59 -2.98 19.65 2.62
C ALA A 59 -3.05 20.82 1.63
N GLU A 60 -2.00 21.03 0.83
CA GLU A 60 -1.95 22.05 -0.22
C GLU A 60 -3.03 21.80 -1.30
N TYR A 61 -3.19 20.56 -1.74
CA TYR A 61 -4.23 20.19 -2.70
C TYR A 61 -5.63 20.53 -2.17
N LYS A 62 -5.93 20.15 -0.92
CA LYS A 62 -7.22 20.49 -0.28
C LYS A 62 -7.43 21.99 -0.18
N GLN A 63 -6.37 22.75 0.14
CA GLN A 63 -6.42 24.20 0.18
C GLN A 63 -6.75 24.80 -1.19
N ILE A 64 -6.09 24.34 -2.26
CA ILE A 64 -6.37 24.78 -3.62
C ILE A 64 -7.82 24.47 -4.01
N CYS A 65 -8.31 23.26 -3.73
CA CYS A 65 -9.70 22.89 -4.00
C CYS A 65 -10.68 23.81 -3.26
N SER A 66 -10.45 24.06 -1.97
CA SER A 66 -11.29 24.97 -1.18
C SER A 66 -11.28 26.39 -1.75
N GLN A 67 -10.11 26.92 -2.12
CA GLN A 67 -9.98 28.24 -2.74
C GLN A 67 -10.72 28.34 -4.08
N LEU A 68 -10.59 27.32 -4.92
CA LEU A 68 -11.28 27.26 -6.21
C LEU A 68 -12.80 27.20 -6.03
N SER A 69 -13.31 26.37 -5.10
CA SER A 69 -14.74 26.31 -4.76
C SER A 69 -15.26 27.68 -4.30
N THR A 70 -14.58 28.34 -3.37
CA THR A 70 -14.98 29.68 -2.90
C THR A 70 -14.94 30.71 -4.02
N ARG A 71 -13.94 30.66 -4.92
CA ARG A 71 -13.86 31.58 -6.06
C ARG A 71 -15.01 31.35 -7.04
N LEU A 72 -15.34 30.09 -7.33
CA LEU A 72 -16.44 29.72 -8.20
C LEU A 72 -17.78 30.20 -7.64
N GLU A 73 -18.04 29.96 -6.35
CA GLU A 73 -19.26 30.42 -5.66
C GLU A 73 -19.40 31.95 -5.72
N LYS A 74 -18.31 32.68 -5.45
CA LYS A 74 -18.29 34.14 -5.55
C LYS A 74 -18.59 34.62 -6.97
N GLN A 75 -17.97 34.00 -7.98
CA GLN A 75 -18.18 34.35 -9.38
C GLN A 75 -19.60 34.04 -9.84
N GLN A 76 -20.16 32.90 -9.40
CA GLN A 76 -21.55 32.54 -9.68
C GLN A 76 -22.53 33.52 -9.03
N ALA A 77 -22.29 33.91 -7.77
CA ALA A 77 -23.10 34.90 -7.06
C ALA A 77 -23.06 36.27 -7.76
N ALA A 78 -21.86 36.75 -8.11
CA ALA A 78 -21.68 38.02 -8.81
C ALA A 78 -22.36 38.01 -10.19
N SER A 79 -22.15 36.95 -10.99
CA SER A 79 -22.78 36.82 -12.30
C SER A 79 -24.31 36.74 -12.21
N LYS A 80 -24.84 36.05 -11.19
CA LYS A 80 -26.28 36.00 -10.92
C LYS A 80 -26.82 37.39 -10.55
N GLU A 81 -26.12 38.13 -9.71
CA GLU A 81 -26.49 39.50 -9.33
C GLU A 81 -26.51 40.45 -10.54
N GLU A 82 -25.46 40.41 -11.38
CA GLU A 82 -25.39 41.19 -12.62
C GLU A 82 -26.54 40.84 -13.57
N LEU A 83 -26.84 39.55 -13.73
CA LEU A 83 -27.94 39.09 -14.56
C LEU A 83 -29.29 39.59 -14.04
N GLU A 84 -29.54 39.49 -12.73
CA GLU A 84 -30.77 40.00 -12.13
C GLU A 84 -30.87 41.53 -12.22
N ALA A 85 -29.75 42.26 -12.14
CA ALA A 85 -29.73 43.70 -12.37
C ALA A 85 -30.08 44.06 -13.84
N VAL A 86 -29.56 43.31 -14.81
CA VAL A 86 -29.90 43.47 -16.23
C VAL A 86 -31.38 43.16 -16.47
N LYS A 87 -31.88 42.04 -15.93
CA LYS A 87 -33.31 41.69 -15.99
C LYS A 87 -34.18 42.78 -15.37
N GLY A 88 -33.80 43.31 -14.21
CA GLY A 88 -34.51 44.41 -13.56
C GLY A 88 -34.62 45.65 -14.46
N LYS A 89 -33.51 46.05 -15.10
CA LYS A 89 -33.52 47.16 -16.07
C LYS A 89 -34.36 46.86 -17.31
N MET A 90 -34.29 45.63 -17.83
CA MET A 90 -35.08 45.17 -18.98
C MET A 90 -36.58 45.23 -18.68
N MET A 91 -37.01 44.75 -17.51
CA MET A 91 -38.42 44.76 -17.09
C MET A 91 -38.93 46.16 -16.74
N ALA A 92 -38.04 47.10 -16.36
CA ALA A 92 -38.39 48.51 -16.15
C ALA A 92 -38.62 49.27 -17.48
N CYS A 93 -38.12 48.77 -18.60
CA CYS A 93 -38.35 49.35 -19.93
C CYS A 93 -39.65 48.79 -20.54
N LYS A 94 -40.59 49.68 -20.87
CA LYS A 94 -41.91 49.28 -21.44
C LYS A 94 -41.77 48.45 -22.73
N HIS A 95 -40.94 48.89 -23.67
CA HIS A 95 -40.74 48.20 -24.94
C HIS A 95 -40.05 46.83 -24.75
N CYS A 96 -39.05 46.74 -23.87
CA CYS A 96 -38.35 45.49 -23.61
C CYS A 96 -39.20 44.48 -22.83
N SER A 97 -40.01 44.93 -21.87
CA SER A 97 -40.90 44.07 -21.08
C SER A 97 -42.00 43.41 -21.92
N ASP A 98 -42.37 43.98 -23.06
CA ASP A 98 -43.32 43.38 -23.99
C ASP A 98 -42.67 42.28 -24.83
N ILE A 99 -41.41 42.48 -25.24
CA ILE A 99 -40.64 41.58 -26.11
C ILE A 99 -40.01 40.40 -25.33
N PHE A 100 -39.55 40.62 -24.10
CA PHE A 100 -38.82 39.62 -23.30
C PHE A 100 -39.64 39.11 -22.10
N SER A 101 -39.44 37.85 -21.73
CA SER A 101 -39.99 37.23 -20.52
C SER A 101 -39.18 37.60 -19.28
N LYS A 102 -39.71 37.31 -18.08
CA LYS A 102 -39.00 37.55 -16.81
C LYS A 102 -37.68 36.77 -16.70
N GLU A 103 -37.58 35.68 -17.43
CA GLU A 103 -36.42 34.80 -17.52
C GLU A 103 -35.35 35.34 -18.49
N GLY A 104 -35.66 36.41 -19.25
CA GLY A 104 -34.75 37.00 -20.24
C GLY A 104 -34.88 36.39 -21.64
N ALA A 105 -35.81 35.46 -21.85
CA ALA A 105 -36.07 34.85 -23.15
C ALA A 105 -37.03 35.71 -23.99
N LEU A 106 -36.88 35.66 -25.31
CA LEU A 106 -37.82 36.31 -26.22
C LEU A 106 -39.20 35.64 -26.11
N LYS A 107 -40.26 36.45 -26.01
CA LYS A 107 -41.61 35.91 -26.00
C LYS A 107 -41.93 35.33 -27.38
N PRO A 108 -42.62 34.17 -27.47
CA PRO A 108 -42.85 33.44 -28.73
C PRO A 108 -43.69 34.17 -29.80
N ALA A 109 -44.05 35.44 -29.61
CA ALA A 109 -44.99 36.15 -30.48
C ALA A 109 -44.34 36.96 -31.63
N ALA A 110 -43.01 37.00 -31.76
CA ALA A 110 -42.39 37.96 -32.70
C ALA A 110 -41.14 37.51 -33.48
N ILE A 111 -40.79 36.23 -33.56
CA ILE A 111 -39.71 35.79 -34.46
C ILE A 111 -40.13 34.55 -35.24
N SER A 112 -40.23 34.74 -36.56
CA SER A 112 -40.39 33.71 -37.57
C SER A 112 -39.42 32.55 -37.33
N ARG A 113 -39.99 31.35 -37.21
CA ARG A 113 -39.28 30.07 -37.24
C ARG A 113 -38.57 29.96 -38.59
N GLU A 114 -37.25 29.85 -38.58
CA GLU A 114 -36.50 28.98 -39.52
C GLU A 114 -34.98 28.94 -39.25
N ASP A 115 -34.37 29.91 -38.55
CA ASP A 115 -32.90 29.98 -38.44
C ASP A 115 -32.31 29.47 -37.09
N GLN A 116 -33.06 29.51 -35.98
CA GLN A 116 -32.55 29.07 -34.65
C GLN A 116 -32.64 27.56 -34.38
N GLY A 117 -33.23 26.79 -35.29
CA GLY A 117 -33.45 25.35 -35.09
C GLY A 117 -32.23 24.49 -35.40
N ILE A 118 -31.29 24.99 -36.22
CA ILE A 118 -30.18 24.19 -36.76
C ILE A 118 -28.95 24.28 -35.83
N GLU A 119 -28.52 25.49 -35.43
CA GLU A 119 -27.34 25.64 -34.58
C GLU A 119 -27.51 25.08 -33.15
N ALA A 120 -28.71 25.18 -32.57
CA ALA A 120 -29.00 24.61 -31.25
C ALA A 120 -29.08 23.06 -31.26
N ASP A 121 -29.42 22.46 -32.41
CA ASP A 121 -29.43 21.01 -32.57
C ASP A 121 -28.00 20.47 -32.75
N ASP A 122 -27.16 21.19 -33.51
CA ASP A 122 -25.74 20.86 -33.71
C ASP A 122 -24.93 20.92 -32.40
N GLU A 123 -25.12 21.94 -31.56
CA GLU A 123 -24.43 22.04 -30.25
C GLU A 123 -24.88 20.90 -29.30
N LYS A 124 -26.18 20.59 -29.30
CA LYS A 124 -26.75 19.50 -28.52
C LYS A 124 -26.20 18.14 -28.96
N ASP A 125 -26.06 17.91 -30.26
CA ASP A 125 -25.50 16.68 -30.79
C ASP A 125 -24.00 16.56 -30.56
N SER A 126 -23.26 17.67 -30.58
CA SER A 126 -21.85 17.74 -30.16
C SER A 126 -21.67 17.34 -28.69
N LEU A 127 -22.47 17.90 -27.78
CA LEU A 127 -22.44 17.55 -26.36
C LEU A 127 -22.81 16.08 -26.11
N ARG A 128 -23.79 15.55 -26.85
CA ARG A 128 -24.16 14.12 -26.79
C ARG A 128 -23.07 13.20 -27.33
N LYS A 129 -22.26 13.67 -28.28
CA LYS A 129 -21.09 12.94 -28.78
C LYS A 129 -19.99 12.92 -27.72
N GLN A 130 -19.66 14.06 -27.13
CA GLN A 130 -18.67 14.15 -26.05
C GLN A 130 -19.05 13.32 -24.82
N LEU A 131 -20.35 13.31 -24.45
CA LEU A 131 -20.84 12.46 -23.36
C LEU A 131 -20.55 10.98 -23.64
N ARG A 132 -20.88 10.50 -24.84
CA ARG A 132 -20.62 9.11 -25.26
C ARG A 132 -19.14 8.78 -25.29
N GLU A 133 -18.31 9.72 -25.70
CA GLU A 133 -16.85 9.55 -25.77
C GLU A 133 -16.26 9.43 -24.36
N MET A 134 -16.66 10.30 -23.42
CA MET A 134 -16.30 10.17 -22.00
C MET A 134 -16.82 8.88 -21.35
N GLU A 135 -18.04 8.45 -21.69
CA GLU A 135 -18.59 7.17 -21.21
C GLU A 135 -17.76 5.97 -21.69
N LEU A 136 -17.27 6.01 -22.94
CA LEU A 136 -16.39 4.99 -23.50
C LEU A 136 -15.03 4.97 -22.82
N GLU A 137 -14.40 6.14 -22.65
CA GLU A 137 -13.11 6.27 -21.94
C GLU A 137 -13.21 5.78 -20.49
N LEU A 138 -14.33 6.08 -19.83
CA LEU A 138 -14.60 5.60 -18.47
C LEU A 138 -14.73 4.08 -18.44
N ALA A 139 -15.45 3.48 -19.39
CA ALA A 139 -15.58 2.03 -19.50
C ALA A 139 -14.21 1.37 -19.74
N GLN A 140 -13.38 1.94 -20.61
CA GLN A 140 -12.04 1.45 -20.91
C GLN A 140 -11.10 1.56 -19.71
N THR A 141 -11.14 2.67 -18.98
CA THR A 141 -10.36 2.86 -17.75
C THR A 141 -10.80 1.88 -16.65
N LYS A 142 -12.13 1.65 -16.52
CA LYS A 142 -12.66 0.64 -15.58
C LYS A 142 -12.18 -0.76 -15.93
N LEU A 143 -12.12 -1.11 -17.23
CA LEU A 143 -11.59 -2.39 -17.68
C LEU A 143 -10.11 -2.55 -17.29
N GLN A 144 -9.27 -1.56 -17.61
CA GLN A 144 -7.85 -1.58 -17.24
C GLN A 144 -7.63 -1.70 -15.73
N LEU A 145 -8.48 -1.04 -14.92
CA LEU A 145 -8.41 -1.16 -13.47
C LEU A 145 -8.72 -2.59 -13.00
N VAL A 146 -9.71 -3.26 -13.60
CA VAL A 146 -10.03 -4.66 -13.28
C VAL A 146 -8.89 -5.58 -13.69
N GLU A 147 -8.33 -5.39 -14.89
CA GLU A 147 -7.18 -6.17 -15.37
C GLU A 147 -5.96 -6.02 -14.46
N ALA A 148 -5.65 -4.79 -14.05
CA ALA A 148 -4.57 -4.52 -13.10
C ALA A 148 -4.82 -5.19 -11.74
N LYS A 149 -6.05 -5.13 -11.22
CA LYS A 149 -6.42 -5.81 -9.95
C LYS A 149 -6.27 -7.32 -10.06
N CYS A 150 -6.74 -7.94 -11.15
CA CYS A 150 -6.57 -9.37 -11.39
C CYS A 150 -5.08 -9.73 -11.47
N LYS A 151 -4.26 -8.89 -12.13
CA LYS A 151 -2.82 -9.12 -12.21
C LYS A 151 -2.14 -9.05 -10.85
N ILE A 152 -2.54 -8.12 -9.99
CA ILE A 152 -2.05 -8.03 -8.62
C ILE A 152 -2.42 -9.28 -7.84
N GLN A 153 -3.68 -9.72 -7.89
CA GLN A 153 -4.11 -10.96 -7.20
C GLN A 153 -3.32 -12.19 -7.66
N GLU A 154 -3.07 -12.33 -8.97
CA GLU A 154 -2.26 -13.42 -9.51
C GLU A 154 -0.83 -13.39 -8.95
N LEU A 155 -0.20 -12.22 -8.93
CA LEU A 155 1.16 -12.05 -8.38
C LEU A 155 1.21 -12.33 -6.87
N GLU A 156 0.18 -11.91 -6.12
CA GLU A 156 0.06 -12.22 -4.69
C GLU A 156 -0.08 -13.71 -4.44
N HIS A 157 -0.85 -14.42 -5.28
CA HIS A 157 -0.98 -15.87 -5.23
C HIS A 157 0.35 -16.56 -5.52
N GLN A 158 1.06 -16.15 -6.59
CA GLN A 158 2.38 -16.68 -6.94
C GLN A 158 3.40 -16.45 -5.81
N ARG A 159 3.41 -15.26 -5.21
CA ARG A 159 4.24 -14.96 -4.03
C ARG A 159 3.91 -15.90 -2.87
N GLY A 160 2.62 -16.14 -2.60
CA GLY A 160 2.17 -17.06 -1.56
C GLY A 160 2.63 -18.50 -1.80
N ALA A 161 2.53 -18.98 -3.05
CA ALA A 161 3.01 -20.29 -3.46
C ALA A 161 4.52 -20.45 -3.26
N LEU A 162 5.32 -19.49 -3.77
CA LEU A 162 6.77 -19.49 -3.58
C LEU A 162 7.17 -19.42 -2.10
N MET A 163 6.44 -18.66 -1.29
CA MET A 163 6.72 -18.58 0.15
C MET A 163 6.44 -19.91 0.87
N ASN A 164 5.36 -20.59 0.49
CA ASN A 164 5.06 -21.93 0.98
C ASN A 164 6.13 -22.95 0.55
N GLU A 165 6.64 -22.87 -0.69
CA GLU A 165 7.74 -23.71 -1.17
C GLU A 165 9.03 -23.46 -0.38
N ILE A 166 9.39 -22.20 -0.12
CA ILE A 166 10.54 -21.85 0.72
C ILE A 166 10.36 -22.42 2.13
N GLN A 167 9.17 -22.32 2.71
CA GLN A 167 8.89 -22.84 4.04
C GLN A 167 8.90 -24.38 4.07
N ALA A 168 8.38 -25.05 3.04
CA ALA A 168 8.44 -26.49 2.89
C ALA A 168 9.88 -26.98 2.69
N ALA A 169 10.66 -26.29 1.86
CA ALA A 169 12.09 -26.54 1.69
C ALA A 169 12.83 -26.36 3.01
N LYS A 170 12.54 -25.27 3.75
CA LYS A 170 13.10 -24.99 5.09
C LYS A 170 12.78 -26.10 6.09
N ASN A 171 11.54 -26.58 6.12
CA ASN A 171 11.16 -27.66 7.02
C ASN A 171 11.75 -29.02 6.58
N SER A 172 11.98 -29.23 5.29
CA SER A 172 12.56 -30.47 4.73
C SER A 172 14.06 -30.56 4.95
N TRP A 173 14.85 -29.56 4.54
CA TRP A 173 16.31 -29.60 4.67
C TRP A 173 16.77 -29.47 6.14
N PHE A 174 16.10 -28.63 6.95
CA PHE A 174 16.48 -28.39 8.33
C PHE A 174 16.16 -29.61 9.20
N SER A 175 14.99 -30.23 9.02
CA SER A 175 14.62 -31.45 9.75
C SER A 175 15.45 -32.66 9.32
N LYS A 176 15.80 -32.79 8.03
CA LYS A 176 16.63 -33.91 7.54
C LYS A 176 18.10 -33.80 8.00
N THR A 177 18.64 -32.58 8.06
CA THR A 177 20.01 -32.34 8.54
C THR A 177 20.11 -32.46 10.07
N LEU A 178 19.16 -31.89 10.82
CA LEU A 178 19.14 -32.04 12.30
C LEU A 178 18.94 -33.50 12.73
N ASN A 179 18.05 -34.24 12.06
CA ASN A 179 17.86 -35.66 12.37
C ASN A 179 19.07 -36.51 11.99
N SER A 180 19.77 -36.21 10.87
CA SER A 180 21.02 -36.92 10.51
C SER A 180 22.18 -36.63 11.46
N ILE A 181 22.30 -35.41 11.98
CA ILE A 181 23.32 -35.07 13.01
C ILE A 181 23.01 -35.79 14.33
N LYS A 182 21.71 -35.91 14.68
CA LYS A 182 21.27 -36.60 15.91
C LYS A 182 21.48 -38.11 15.86
N THR A 183 21.46 -38.74 14.68
CA THR A 183 21.82 -40.16 14.51
C THR A 183 23.32 -40.38 14.31
N ALA A 184 24.06 -39.43 13.72
CA ALA A 184 25.52 -39.52 13.60
C ALA A 184 26.28 -39.29 14.93
N THR A 185 25.64 -38.63 15.90
CA THR A 185 26.16 -38.45 17.27
C THR A 185 25.50 -39.44 18.27
N GLY A 186 25.09 -40.61 17.78
CA GLY A 186 24.50 -41.67 18.59
C GLY A 186 25.51 -42.32 19.55
N THR A 187 25.80 -41.67 20.66
CA THR A 187 26.08 -42.43 21.90
C THR A 187 24.76 -43.02 22.37
N GLN A 188 24.67 -44.36 22.35
CA GLN A 188 23.58 -45.10 22.98
C GLN A 188 23.30 -44.54 24.39
N PRO A 189 22.04 -44.33 24.79
CA PRO A 189 21.73 -44.25 26.21
C PRO A 189 21.97 -45.64 26.80
N LEU A 190 23.00 -45.74 27.65
CA LEU A 190 23.18 -46.86 28.58
C LEU A 190 21.88 -47.06 29.36
N GLN A 191 21.34 -48.27 29.27
CA GLN A 191 20.26 -48.75 30.14
C GLN A 191 20.67 -48.58 31.61
N PRO A 192 19.80 -48.08 32.50
CA PRO A 192 20.04 -48.15 33.93
C PRO A 192 19.99 -49.62 34.40
N PRO A 193 20.78 -50.00 35.42
CA PRO A 193 20.86 -51.39 35.91
C PRO A 193 19.51 -51.90 36.41
N GLN A 194 19.13 -53.11 35.98
CA GLN A 194 18.01 -53.86 36.57
C GLN A 194 18.27 -54.11 38.07
N ALA A 195 17.32 -53.69 38.90
CA ALA A 195 17.27 -54.06 40.31
C ALA A 195 16.88 -55.55 40.49
N PRO A 196 17.32 -56.22 41.57
CA PRO A 196 17.12 -57.66 41.76
C PRO A 196 15.65 -57.99 42.04
N GLN A 197 15.13 -59.05 41.39
CA GLN A 197 13.82 -59.61 41.70
C GLN A 197 13.88 -60.48 42.97
N PRO A 198 12.91 -60.37 43.90
CA PRO A 198 12.69 -61.36 44.94
C PRO A 198 11.87 -62.56 44.40
N PRO A 199 11.97 -63.74 45.06
CA PRO A 199 11.71 -65.03 44.44
C PRO A 199 10.22 -65.39 44.30
N LYS A 200 9.97 -66.29 43.36
CA LYS A 200 8.70 -67.00 43.15
C LYS A 200 8.36 -67.83 44.38
N GLU A 201 7.12 -67.74 44.84
CA GLU A 201 6.44 -68.87 45.48
C GLU A 201 5.27 -69.32 44.62
N SER A 202 5.34 -70.61 44.29
CA SER A 202 4.32 -71.40 43.64
C SER A 202 3.41 -72.00 44.71
N THR A 203 2.10 -71.91 44.51
CA THR A 203 1.11 -72.99 44.60
C THR A 203 -0.22 -72.46 44.09
#